data_AF-X0TB40-F1
#
_entry.id   AF-X0TB40-F1
#
_cell.length_a   1.000
_cell.length_b   1.000
_cell.length_c   1.000
_cell.angle_alpha   90.00
_cell.angle_beta   90.00
_cell.angle_gamma   90.00
#
_symmetry.space_group_name_H-M   'P 1'
#
loop_
_entity.id
_entity.type
_entity.pdbx_description
1 polymer ?
#
loop_
_entity_poly.entity_id
_entity_poly.type
_entity_poly.pdbx_seq_one_letter_code
_entity_poly.pdbx_strand_id
1 'polypeptide(L)' 'ARIRRRAARWEVEALVDSVAKYEVAERACMRVSEVSVVRSDLRPEGPIYTQLFQASLTGGEGH' A
#
# COMPACT_ATOMS: atom_id res chain seq x y z
N ALA A 1 -5.37 -18.36 5.33
CA ALA A 1 -6.09 -19.42 6.06
C ALA A 1 -5.27 -19.88 7.28
N ARG A 2 -5.88 -20.43 8.34
CA ARG A 2 -5.19 -20.80 9.59
C ARG A 2 -5.37 -22.30 9.88
N ILE A 3 -4.25 -23.03 10.03
CA ILE A 3 -4.26 -24.46 10.38
C ILE A 3 -4.63 -24.62 11.87
N ARG A 4 -5.51 -25.57 12.18
CA ARG A 4 -5.87 -25.96 13.56
C ARG A 4 -4.91 -27.03 14.08
N ARG A 5 -4.76 -27.12 15.40
CA ARG A 5 -3.76 -27.93 16.13
C ARG A 5 -3.83 -29.47 15.92
N ARG A 6 -4.77 -29.98 15.12
CA ARG A 6 -4.96 -31.41 14.79
C ARG A 6 -5.26 -31.64 13.29
N ALA A 7 -4.83 -30.73 12.43
CA ALA A 7 -5.01 -30.94 10.99
C ALA A 7 -4.25 -32.18 10.53
N ALA A 8 -4.90 -32.98 9.68
CA ALA A 8 -4.28 -34.12 9.05
C ALA A 8 -3.17 -33.66 8.10
N ARG A 9 -2.17 -34.51 7.88
CA ARG A 9 -0.99 -34.17 7.08
C ARG A 9 -1.36 -33.70 5.66
N TRP A 10 -2.35 -34.32 5.04
CA TRP A 10 -2.83 -33.94 3.72
C TRP A 10 -3.47 -32.54 3.70
N GLU A 11 -4.10 -32.10 4.80
CA GLU A 11 -4.68 -30.75 4.90
C GLU A 11 -3.58 -29.69 5.00
N VAL A 12 -2.47 -30.02 5.68
CA VAL A 12 -1.29 -29.16 5.76
C VAL A 12 -0.61 -29.07 4.40
N GLU A 13 -0.40 -30.19 3.71
CA GLU A 13 0.18 -30.26 2.37
C GLU A 13 -0.67 -29.49 1.35
N ALA A 14 -1.99 -29.66 1.38
CA ALA A 14 -2.91 -28.92 0.52
C ALA A 14 -2.86 -27.39 0.77
N LEU A 15 -2.70 -26.95 2.03
CA LEU A 15 -2.55 -25.53 2.32
C LEU A 15 -1.20 -25.00 1.85
N VAL A 16 -0.12 -25.74 2.06
CA VAL A 16 1.22 -25.37 1.59
C VAL A 16 1.21 -25.20 0.07
N ASP A 17 0.64 -26.15 -0.66
CA ASP A 17 0.50 -26.08 -2.12
C ASP A 17 -0.34 -24.87 -2.56
N SER A 18 -1.42 -24.57 -1.83
CA SER A 18 -2.27 -23.41 -2.12
C SER A 18 -1.58 -22.08 -1.86
N VAL A 19 -0.72 -21.98 -0.84
CA VAL A 19 0.04 -20.77 -0.54
C VAL A 19 1.23 -20.62 -1.49
N ALA A 20 1.91 -21.71 -1.83
CA ALA A 20 3.05 -21.70 -2.75
C ALA A 20 2.64 -21.29 -4.18
N LYS A 21 1.42 -21.63 -4.60
CA LYS A 21 0.83 -21.25 -5.89
C LYS A 21 0.11 -19.90 -5.85
N TYR A 22 0.04 -19.27 -4.68
CA TYR A 22 -0.58 -17.96 -4.55
C TYR A 22 0.42 -16.90 -5.03
N GLU A 23 0.26 -16.46 -6.27
CA GLU A 23 0.94 -15.26 -6.74
C GLU A 23 0.39 -14.08 -5.92
N VAL A 24 1.27 -13.47 -5.12
CA VAL A 24 0.94 -12.23 -4.43
C VAL A 24 0.68 -11.22 -5.54
N ALA A 25 -0.60 -10.93 -5.79
CA ALA A 25 -1.01 -9.90 -6.74
C ALA A 25 -0.14 -8.66 -6.55
N GLU A 26 0.34 -8.12 -7.67
CA GLU A 26 1.34 -7.05 -7.73
C GLU A 26 1.14 -6.04 -6.60
N ARG A 27 2.20 -5.83 -5.81
CA ARG A 27 2.21 -4.74 -4.84
C ARG A 27 2.11 -3.45 -5.64
N ALA A 28 1.05 -2.69 -5.42
CA ALA A 28 0.91 -1.38 -6.03
C ALA A 28 2.13 -0.53 -5.67
N CYS A 29 2.94 -0.21 -6.67
CA CYS A 29 4.09 0.67 -6.55
C CYS A 29 3.72 2.04 -7.12
N MET A 30 4.06 3.10 -6.38
CA MET A 30 3.86 4.49 -6.81
C MET A 30 5.18 5.23 -6.74
N ARG A 31 5.49 5.97 -7.81
CA ARG A 31 6.57 6.96 -7.80
C ARG A 31 5.98 8.30 -7.37
N VAL A 32 6.55 8.91 -6.34
CA VAL A 32 6.22 10.28 -5.92
C VAL A 32 7.08 11.25 -6.72
N SER A 33 6.46 12.07 -7.56
CA SER A 33 7.14 13.06 -8.39
C SER A 33 7.09 14.47 -7.80
N GLU A 34 6.13 14.76 -6.93
CA GLU A 34 5.84 16.11 -6.44
C GLU A 34 5.33 16.07 -5.01
N VAL A 35 5.50 17.18 -4.30
CA VAL A 35 4.95 17.43 -2.97
C VAL A 35 4.17 18.72 -2.96
N SER A 36 3.08 18.76 -2.19
CA SER A 36 2.27 19.95 -2.00
C SER A 36 2.04 20.25 -0.53
N VAL A 37 2.02 21.54 -0.19
CA VAL A 37 1.56 22.04 1.11
C VAL A 37 0.10 22.43 0.93
N VAL A 38 -0.76 21.83 1.74
CA VAL A 38 -2.20 22.01 1.64
C VAL A 38 -2.75 22.45 3.00
N ARG A 39 -3.57 23.51 2.99
CA ARG A 39 -4.37 23.89 4.15
C ARG A 39 -5.68 23.10 4.13
N SER A 40 -6.01 22.47 5.24
CA SER A 40 -7.28 21.77 5.45
C SER A 40 -8.19 22.63 6.32
N ASP A 41 -9.27 23.13 5.75
CA ASP A 41 -10.30 23.89 6.47
C ASP A 41 -11.51 22.98 6.69
N LEU A 42 -11.72 22.53 7.93
CA LEU A 42 -12.85 21.65 8.26
C LEU A 42 -14.16 22.46 8.29
N ARG A 43 -15.13 22.08 7.47
CA ARG A 43 -16.47 22.67 7.43
C ARG A 43 -17.54 21.61 7.69
N PRO A 44 -18.77 22.01 8.06
CA PRO A 44 -19.88 21.08 8.25
C PRO A 44 -20.16 20.19 7.03
N GLU A 45 -19.90 20.68 5.83
CA GLU A 45 -20.09 19.95 4.58
C GLU A 45 -18.92 19.00 4.25
N GLY A 46 -17.79 19.12 4.96
CA GLY A 46 -16.57 18.34 4.78
C GLY A 46 -15.30 19.18 4.81
N PRO A 47 -14.11 18.56 4.71
CA PRO A 47 -12.85 19.28 4.62
C PRO A 47 -12.72 19.95 3.25
N ILE A 48 -12.38 21.24 3.27
CA ILE A 48 -11.96 21.97 2.07
C ILE A 48 -10.45 22.09 2.09
N TYR A 49 -9.81 21.59 1.05
CA TYR A 49 -8.37 21.61 0.88
C TYR A 49 -7.97 22.74 -0.07
N THR A 50 -7.11 23.65 0.41
CA THR A 50 -6.52 24.72 -0.41
C THR A 50 -5.05 24.43 -0.60
N GLN A 51 -4.61 24.27 -1.85
CA GLN A 51 -3.18 24.13 -2.15
C GLN A 51 -2.48 25.48 -1.94
N LEU A 52 -1.50 25.50 -1.04
CA LEU A 52 -0.70 26.68 -0.75
C LEU A 52 0.60 26.71 -1.55
N PHE A 53 1.18 25.53 -1.76
CA PHE A 53 2.46 25.38 -2.44
C PHE A 53 2.56 24.00 -3.09
N GLN A 54 3.34 23.91 -4.16
CA GLN A 54 3.66 22.66 -4.85
C GLN A 54 5.09 22.76 -5.38
N ALA A 55 5.84 21.67 -5.25
CA ALA A 55 7.19 21.56 -5.79
C ALA A 55 7.42 20.16 -6.35
N SER A 56 8.09 20.10 -7.50
CA SER A 56 8.55 18.84 -8.07
C SER A 56 9.79 18.33 -7.32
N LEU A 57 9.82 17.02 -7.05
CA LEU A 57 10.95 16.35 -6.44
C LEU A 57 11.96 16.00 -7.53
N THR A 58 12.92 16.90 -7.80
CA THR A 58 13.95 16.73 -8.84
C THR A 58 15.22 16.06 -8.30
N GLY A 59 15.08 15.10 -7.37
CA GLY A 59 16.17 14.58 -6.53
C GLY A 59 17.53 14.50 -7.23
N GLY A 60 18.54 15.12 -6.63
CA GLY A 60 19.90 15.09 -7.15
C GLY A 60 20.48 13.69 -7.02
N GLU A 61 20.78 13.07 -8.16
CA GLU A 61 21.89 12.13 -8.20
C GLU A 61 23.14 12.93 -7.81
N GLY A 62 23.81 12.53 -6.72
CA GLY A 62 25.13 13.04 -6.41
C GLY A 62 26.04 12.77 -7.60
N HIS A 63 26.46 13.83 -8.27
CA HIS A 63 27.65 13.86 -9.13
C HIS A 63 28.85 14.29 -8.31
#